data_AF-A0A7K6YZM4-F1
#
_entry.id   AF-A0A7K6YZM4-F1
#
_cell.length_a   1.000
_cell.length_b   1.000
_cell.length_c   1.000
_cell.angle_alpha   90.00
_cell.angle_beta   90.00
_cell.angle_gamma   90.00
#
_symmetry.space_group_name_H-M   'P 1'
#
loop_
_entity.id
_entity.type
_entity.pdbx_description
1 polymer ?
#
loop_
_entity_poly.entity_id
_entity_poly.type
_entity_poly.pdbx_seq_one_letter_code
_entity_poly.pdbx_strand_id
1 'polypeptide(L)' 'LQAVLEIITNEIARALDLLADQPTQMRTAILQHCMVLDYLLAEEGGVCGK' A
#
# COMPACT_ATOMS: atom_id res chain seq x y z
N LEU A 1 36.15 5.08 -3.66
CA LEU A 1 35.06 5.85 -3.01
C LEU A 1 33.82 5.95 -3.90
N GLN A 2 33.95 6.39 -5.15
CA GLN A 2 32.82 6.57 -6.07
C GLN A 2 31.96 5.30 -6.28
N ALA A 3 32.58 4.15 -6.54
CA ALA A 3 31.86 2.88 -6.69
C ALA A 3 31.08 2.46 -5.42
N VAL A 4 31.62 2.76 -4.23
CA VAL A 4 30.93 2.43 -2.97
C VAL A 4 29.71 3.32 -2.78
N LEU A 5 29.82 4.61 -3.13
CA LEU A 5 28.68 5.53 -3.09
C LEU A 5 27.60 5.11 -4.08
N GLU A 6 27.96 4.74 -5.30
CA GLU A 6 27.03 4.28 -6.33
C GLU A 6 26.25 3.04 -5.89
N ILE A 7 26.94 2.05 -5.28
CA ILE A 7 26.30 0.87 -4.70
C ILE A 7 25.30 1.29 -3.63
N ILE A 8 25.72 2.10 -2.65
CA ILE A 8 24.84 2.53 -1.54
C ILE A 8 23.62 3.29 -2.06
N THR A 9 23.81 4.21 -3.00
CA THR A 9 22.70 5.00 -3.55
C THR A 9 21.73 4.12 -4.35
N ASN A 10 22.22 3.15 -5.11
CA ASN A 10 21.36 2.21 -5.84
C ASN A 10 20.57 1.28 -4.91
N GLU A 11 21.18 0.81 -3.82
CA GLU A 11 20.50 0.03 -2.79
C GLU A 11 19.41 0.85 -2.08
N ILE A 12 19.69 2.12 -1.75
CA ILE A 12 18.71 3.04 -1.18
C ILE A 12 17.56 3.29 -2.16
N ALA A 13 17.85 3.56 -3.43
CA ALA A 13 16.82 3.77 -4.45
C ALA A 13 15.87 2.56 -4.55
N ARG A 14 16.43 1.34 -4.63
CA ARG A 14 15.61 0.12 -4.66
C ARG A 14 14.77 -0.07 -3.40
N ALA A 15 15.32 0.23 -2.22
CA ALA A 15 14.56 0.16 -0.97
C ALA A 15 13.41 1.18 -0.95
N LEU A 16 13.65 2.39 -1.46
CA LEU A 16 12.61 3.42 -1.58
C LEU A 16 11.51 3.03 -2.56
N ASP A 17 11.86 2.44 -3.71
CA ASP A 17 10.87 1.95 -4.69
C ASP A 17 9.96 0.88 -4.06
N LEU A 18 10.54 -0.09 -3.34
CA LEU A 18 9.76 -1.11 -2.62
C LEU A 18 8.84 -0.49 -1.55
N LEU A 19 9.33 0.51 -0.82
CA LEU A 19 8.54 1.24 0.17
C LEU A 19 7.46 2.12 -0.45
N ALA A 20 7.64 2.60 -1.67
CA ALA A 20 6.64 3.40 -2.39
C ALA A 20 5.51 2.55 -2.97
N ASP A 21 5.83 1.33 -3.40
CA ASP A 21 4.84 0.39 -3.95
C ASP A 21 3.91 -0.19 -2.88
N GLN A 22 4.44 -0.47 -1.70
CA GLN A 22 3.71 -1.15 -0.63
C GLN A 22 2.45 -0.38 -0.15
N PRO A 23 2.48 0.93 0.11
CA PRO A 23 1.28 1.70 0.48
C PRO A 23 0.20 1.65 -0.58
N THR A 24 0.56 1.69 -1.86
CA THR A 24 -0.40 1.65 -2.98
C THR A 24 -1.10 0.30 -3.05
N GLN A 25 -0.34 -0.79 -2.91
CA GLN A 25 -0.90 -2.15 -2.88
C GLN A 25 -1.79 -2.35 -1.66
N MET A 26 -1.33 -1.94 -0.48
CA MET A 26 -2.12 -2.02 0.76
C MET A 26 -3.40 -1.21 0.67
N ARG A 27 -3.34 0.02 0.16
CA ARG A 27 -4.52 0.86 -0.05
C ARG A 27 -5.53 0.19 -1.00
N THR A 28 -5.05 -0.39 -2.09
CA THR A 28 -5.89 -1.10 -3.05
C THR A 28 -6.60 -2.29 -2.39
N ALA A 29 -5.87 -3.13 -1.65
CA ALA A 29 -6.45 -4.27 -0.96
C ALA A 29 -7.46 -3.86 0.12
N ILE A 30 -7.16 -2.81 0.91
CA ILE A 30 -8.08 -2.26 1.91
C ILE A 30 -9.37 -1.78 1.24
N LEU A 31 -9.27 -1.00 0.16
CA LEU A 31 -10.46 -0.49 -0.54
C LEU A 31 -11.29 -1.61 -1.15
N GLN A 32 -10.66 -2.66 -1.70
CA GLN A 32 -11.38 -3.84 -2.20
C GLN A 32 -12.16 -4.54 -1.09
N HIS A 33 -11.53 -4.75 0.07
CA HIS A 33 -12.23 -5.34 1.22
C HIS A 33 -13.35 -4.44 1.73
N CYS A 34 -13.14 -3.12 1.81
CA CYS A 34 -14.19 -2.18 2.21
C CYS A 34 -15.40 -2.30 1.28
N MET A 35 -15.21 -2.34 -0.04
CA MET A 35 -16.34 -2.50 -0.98
C MET A 35 -17.10 -3.81 -0.77
N VAL A 36 -16.40 -4.93 -0.56
CA VAL A 36 -17.04 -6.23 -0.30
C VAL A 36 -17.81 -6.18 1.02
N LEU A 37 -17.22 -5.60 2.06
CA LEU A 37 -17.86 -5.47 3.37
C LEU A 37 -19.05 -4.51 3.32
N ASP A 38 -18.96 -3.39 2.59
CA ASP A 38 -20.07 -2.46 2.39
C ASP A 38 -21.26 -3.13 1.71
N TYR A 39 -21.00 -4.04 0.77
CA TYR A 39 -22.05 -4.84 0.14
C TYR A 39 -22.66 -5.85 1.12
N LEU A 40 -21.83 -6.57 1.87
CA LEU A 40 -22.29 -7.57 2.84
C LEU A 40 -23.04 -6.96 4.02
N LEU A 41 -22.67 -5.74 4.42
CA LEU A 41 -23.22 -5.00 5.55
C LEU A 41 -24.22 -3.91 5.10
N ALA A 42 -24.81 -4.06 3.92
CA ALA A 42 -25.66 -3.02 3.34
C ALA A 42 -26.88 -2.69 4.23
N GLU A 43 -27.40 -3.66 4.99
CA GLU A 43 -28.53 -3.46 5.91
C GLU A 43 -28.08 -2.78 7.22
N GLU A 44 -26.81 -2.93 7.59
CA GLU A 44 -26.16 -2.35 8.77
C GLU A 44 -25.51 -0.98 8.49
N GLY A 45 -25.63 -0.46 7.26
CA GLY A 45 -25.08 0.83 6.84
C GLY A 45 -23.64 0.78 6.34
N GLY A 46 -23.14 -0.40 5.99
CA GLY A 46 -21.81 -0.65 5.46
C GLY A 46 -20.71 -0.71 6.52
N VAL A 47 -19.46 -0.70 6.09
CA VAL A 47 -18.26 -0.78 6.95
C VAL A 47 -18.15 0.42 7.90
N CYS A 48 -18.70 1.56 7.50
CA CYS A 48 -18.76 2.80 8.27
C CYS A 48 -20.13 3.00 8.94
N GLY A 49 -20.86 1.91 9.22
CA GLY A 49 -22.21 1.89 9.78
C GLY A 49 -22.50 3.06 10.73
N LYS A 50 -23.70 3.61 10.59
CA LYS A 50 -24.10 4.84 11.28
C LYS A 50 -24.40 4.61 12.76
#